data_AF-A0A9P2E1R1-F1
#
_entry.id   AF-A0A9P2E1R1-F1
#
_cell.length_a   1.000
_cell.length_b   1.000
_cell.length_c   1.000
_cell.angle_alpha   90.00
_cell.angle_beta   90.00
_cell.angle_gamma   90.00
#
_symmetry.space_group_name_H-M   'P 1'
#
loop_
_entity.id
_entity.type
_entity.pdbx_description
1 polymer ?
#
loop_
_entity_poly.entity_id
_entity_poly.type
_entity_poly.pdbx_seq_one_letter_code
_entity_poly.pdbx_strand_id
1 'polypeptide(L)'
;MMGLDLVAKEQPVDFSMGYIGFSLMRKKIAEKHNKDLGVLYQSCMKIGWFTDSDVEKIEEMSNGLISLLLHSYCDGTLTYKECRDIRKDLNKIEFEEDDFYKTKLEDLKTMINFCADKRRTLYFY
;
A
#
# COMPACT_ATOMS: atom_id res chain seq x y z
N MET A 1 17.62 -1.28 12.16
CA MET A 1 16.33 -1.94 12.41
C MET A 1 15.65 -1.99 11.04
N MET A 2 15.37 -3.17 10.48
CA MET A 2 14.81 -3.28 9.11
C MET A 2 13.29 -3.08 9.16
N GLY A 3 12.87 -1.82 9.26
CA GLY A 3 11.46 -1.40 9.28
C GLY A 3 11.16 -0.48 8.10
N LEU A 4 9.87 -0.24 7.87
CA LEU A 4 9.36 0.74 6.93
C LEU A 4 8.70 1.88 7.71
N ASP A 5 9.18 3.09 7.49
CA ASP A 5 8.57 4.33 7.94
C ASP A 5 7.95 5.06 6.74
N LEU A 6 6.68 5.45 6.87
CA LEU A 6 6.04 6.31 5.88
C LEU A 6 6.07 7.75 6.39
N VAL A 7 6.74 8.62 5.63
CA VAL A 7 7.00 9.99 6.06
C VAL A 7 6.44 11.00 5.08
N ALA A 8 5.77 12.02 5.60
CA ALA A 8 5.37 13.20 4.83
C ALA A 8 5.62 14.49 5.64
N LYS A 9 5.84 15.60 4.95
CA LYS A 9 5.97 16.90 5.63
C LYS A 9 4.66 17.24 6.33
N GLU A 10 4.75 17.55 7.63
CA GLU A 10 3.61 17.88 8.51
C GLU A 10 2.61 16.71 8.64
N GLN A 11 3.10 15.47 8.64
CA GLN A 11 2.26 14.28 8.69
C GLN A 11 1.32 14.25 9.91
N PRO A 12 0.09 13.74 9.74
CA PRO A 12 -0.90 13.68 10.80
C PRO A 12 -0.71 12.51 11.78
N VAL A 13 0.01 11.47 11.35
CA VAL A 13 0.20 10.23 12.13
C VAL A 13 1.61 9.69 11.89
N ASP A 14 2.12 8.94 12.86
CA ASP A 14 3.38 8.23 12.75
C ASP A 14 3.13 6.80 12.25
N PHE A 15 3.49 6.54 10.99
CA PHE A 15 3.39 5.22 10.42
C PHE A 15 4.76 4.54 10.41
N SER A 16 4.88 3.49 11.21
CA SER A 16 6.04 2.60 11.23
C SER A 16 5.60 1.14 11.36
N MET A 17 6.22 0.24 10.60
CA MET A 17 6.07 -1.21 10.77
C MET A 17 7.20 -2.03 10.13
N GLY A 18 7.42 -3.27 10.56
CA GLY A 18 8.41 -4.15 9.92
C GLY A 18 8.08 -4.49 8.46
N TYR A 19 9.08 -4.65 7.60
CA TYR A 19 8.88 -4.93 6.16
C TYR A 19 8.00 -6.16 5.89
N ILE A 20 8.19 -7.25 6.66
CA ILE A 20 7.35 -8.45 6.56
C ILE A 20 5.89 -8.10 6.89
N GLY A 21 5.68 -7.31 7.94
CA GLY A 21 4.35 -6.82 8.30
C GLY A 21 3.72 -5.97 7.20
N PHE A 22 4.47 -5.03 6.61
CA PHE A 22 3.95 -4.21 5.51
C PHE A 22 3.60 -5.07 4.29
N SER A 23 4.43 -6.07 3.98
CA SER A 23 4.16 -7.04 2.91
C SER A 23 2.85 -7.80 3.14
N LEU A 24 2.62 -8.28 4.36
CA LEU A 24 1.38 -8.96 4.74
C LEU A 24 0.19 -8.01 4.70
N MET A 25 0.36 -6.75 5.08
CA MET A 25 -0.68 -5.73 4.98
C MET A 25 -1.07 -5.47 3.53
N ARG A 26 -0.09 -5.31 2.62
CA ARG A 26 -0.35 -5.17 1.17
C ARG A 26 -1.08 -6.37 0.60
N LYS A 27 -0.72 -7.58 1.03
CA LYS A 27 -1.45 -8.80 0.66
C LYS A 27 -2.92 -8.74 1.12
N LYS A 28 -3.17 -8.40 2.39
CA LYS A 28 -4.56 -8.28 2.92
C LYS A 28 -5.36 -7.20 2.17
N ILE A 29 -4.74 -6.08 1.83
CA ILE A 29 -5.34 -5.01 0.99
C ILE A 29 -5.72 -5.56 -0.37
N ALA A 30 -4.79 -6.24 -1.05
CA ALA A 30 -5.04 -6.87 -2.35
C ALA A 30 -6.21 -7.87 -2.28
N GLU A 31 -6.20 -8.81 -1.32
CA GLU A 31 -7.25 -9.82 -1.13
C GLU A 31 -8.63 -9.20 -0.86
N LYS A 32 -8.71 -8.13 -0.04
CA LYS A 32 -9.97 -7.43 0.24
C LYS A 32 -10.48 -6.62 -0.95
N HIS A 33 -9.58 -6.10 -1.79
CA HIS A 33 -9.97 -5.39 -3.01
C HIS A 33 -10.46 -6.35 -4.10
N ASN A 34 -9.68 -7.39 -4.37
CA ASN A 34 -9.98 -8.43 -5.34
C ASN A 34 -9.24 -9.72 -4.95
N LYS A 35 -9.98 -10.83 -4.78
CA LYS A 35 -9.39 -12.11 -4.35
C LYS A 35 -8.28 -12.59 -5.29
N ASP A 36 -8.46 -12.44 -6.60
CA ASP A 36 -7.49 -12.88 -7.61
C ASP A 36 -6.24 -12.00 -7.59
N LEU A 37 -6.40 -10.69 -7.32
CA LEU A 37 -5.28 -9.78 -7.08
C LEU A 37 -4.47 -10.21 -5.86
N GLY A 38 -5.14 -10.63 -4.78
CA GLY A 38 -4.49 -11.20 -3.60
C GLY A 38 -3.65 -12.46 -3.90
N VAL A 39 -4.19 -13.37 -4.71
CA VAL A 39 -3.49 -14.60 -5.14
C VAL A 39 -2.28 -14.27 -6.01
N LEU A 40 -2.43 -13.36 -6.96
CA LEU A 40 -1.34 -12.91 -7.83
C LEU A 40 -0.23 -12.26 -7.02
N TYR A 41 -0.59 -11.31 -6.15
CA TYR A 41 0.34 -10.63 -5.26
C TYR A 41 1.14 -11.61 -4.38
N GLN A 42 0.46 -12.58 -3.78
CA GLN A 42 1.12 -13.61 -2.96
C GLN A 42 2.08 -14.48 -3.77
N SER A 43 1.75 -14.78 -5.04
CA SER A 43 2.62 -15.56 -5.91
C SER A 43 3.89 -14.79 -6.24
N CYS A 44 3.79 -13.50 -6.58
CA CYS A 44 4.95 -12.65 -6.84
C CYS A 44 5.83 -12.47 -5.60
N MET A 45 5.24 -12.35 -4.40
CA MET A 45 6.00 -12.32 -3.15
C MET A 45 6.83 -13.59 -2.89
N LYS A 46 6.37 -14.76 -3.35
CA LYS A 46 7.11 -16.03 -3.19
C LYS A 46 8.28 -16.13 -4.18
N ILE A 47 8.11 -15.60 -5.38
CA ILE A 47 9.10 -15.67 -6.46
C ILE A 47 10.14 -14.56 -6.31
N GLY A 48 9.76 -13.42 -5.72
CA GLY A 48 10.66 -12.30 -5.42
C GLY A 48 10.68 -11.21 -6.49
N TRP A 49 9.91 -11.34 -7.57
CA TRP A 49 9.75 -10.31 -8.59
C TRP A 49 8.38 -10.42 -9.29
N PHE A 50 7.97 -9.32 -9.93
CA PHE A 50 6.82 -9.27 -10.83
C PHE A 50 7.32 -9.35 -12.28
N THR A 51 6.67 -10.14 -13.12
CA THR A 51 6.91 -10.09 -14.58
C THR A 51 6.04 -9.02 -15.21
N ASP A 52 6.36 -8.57 -16.43
CA ASP A 52 5.54 -7.59 -17.16
C ASP A 52 4.09 -8.08 -17.31
N SER A 53 3.88 -9.38 -17.56
CA SER A 53 2.53 -9.98 -17.61
C SER A 53 1.79 -9.94 -16.27
N ASP A 54 2.51 -10.01 -15.14
CA ASP A 54 1.90 -9.87 -13.82
C ASP A 54 1.49 -8.41 -13.57
N VAL A 55 2.32 -7.46 -13.99
CA VAL A 55 2.01 -6.02 -13.89
C VAL A 55 0.76 -5.70 -14.71
N GLU A 56 0.68 -6.16 -15.97
CA GLU A 56 -0.50 -5.97 -16.83
C GLU A 56 -1.78 -6.51 -16.19
N LYS A 57 -1.74 -7.73 -15.63
CA LYS A 57 -2.89 -8.31 -14.91
C LYS A 57 -3.29 -7.50 -13.69
N ILE A 58 -2.32 -6.92 -12.98
CA ILE A 58 -2.60 -6.06 -11.82
C ILE A 58 -3.27 -4.77 -12.28
N GLU A 59 -2.80 -4.15 -13.36
CA GLU A 59 -3.42 -2.94 -13.95
C GLU A 59 -4.87 -3.20 -14.37
N GLU A 60 -5.15 -4.35 -14.99
CA GLU A 60 -6.51 -4.77 -15.36
C GLU A 60 -7.44 -4.91 -14.15
N MET A 61 -6.91 -5.38 -13.01
CA MET A 61 -7.68 -5.59 -11.78
C MET A 61 -7.79 -4.34 -10.91
N SER A 62 -6.78 -3.47 -10.89
CA SER A 62 -6.74 -2.27 -10.05
C SER A 62 -5.64 -1.28 -10.46
N ASN A 63 -6.03 -0.23 -11.19
CA ASN A 63 -5.13 0.90 -11.46
C ASN A 63 -4.89 1.77 -10.22
N GLY A 64 -5.81 1.79 -9.25
CA GLY A 64 -5.70 2.67 -8.08
C GLY A 64 -4.64 2.19 -7.08
N LEU A 65 -4.58 0.88 -6.82
CA LEU A 65 -3.72 0.32 -5.78
C LEU A 65 -2.32 -0.06 -6.28
N ILE A 66 -2.07 -0.06 -7.60
CA ILE A 66 -0.83 -0.57 -8.17
C ILE A 66 0.41 0.11 -7.60
N SER A 67 0.39 1.45 -7.49
CA SER A 67 1.50 2.22 -6.92
C SER A 67 1.76 1.88 -5.45
N LEU A 68 0.77 1.38 -4.69
CA LEU A 68 0.98 0.92 -3.31
C LEU A 68 1.49 -0.53 -3.28
N LEU A 69 0.91 -1.40 -4.10
CA LEU A 69 1.20 -2.83 -4.11
C LEU A 69 2.60 -3.13 -4.67
N LEU A 70 2.97 -2.49 -5.77
CA LEU A 70 4.22 -2.74 -6.49
C LEU A 70 5.38 -1.86 -6.05
N HIS A 71 5.15 -0.95 -5.11
CA HIS A 71 6.19 -0.05 -4.64
C HIS A 71 7.39 -0.78 -4.03
N SER A 72 8.60 -0.29 -4.33
CA SER A 72 9.84 -0.77 -3.71
C SER A 72 9.89 -0.34 -2.24
N TYR A 73 10.27 -1.26 -1.36
CA TYR A 73 10.45 -0.97 0.06
C TYR A 73 11.66 -0.07 0.36
N CYS A 74 12.61 0.05 -0.58
CA CYS A 74 13.86 0.77 -0.41
C CYS A 74 13.84 2.06 -1.24
N ASP A 75 13.69 3.22 -0.59
CA ASP A 75 13.81 4.58 -1.16
C ASP A 75 12.83 4.94 -2.28
N GLY A 76 11.57 4.54 -2.14
CA GLY A 76 10.51 4.97 -3.06
C GLY A 76 9.72 6.17 -2.56
N THR A 77 9.03 6.85 -3.48
CA THR A 77 8.06 7.89 -3.13
C THR A 77 6.72 7.64 -3.81
N LEU A 78 5.64 8.17 -3.22
CA LEU A 78 4.35 8.31 -3.87
C LEU A 78 4.03 9.80 -4.00
N THR A 79 3.72 10.21 -5.22
CA THR A 79 3.21 11.55 -5.50
C THR A 79 1.79 11.71 -4.97
N TYR A 80 1.36 12.95 -4.77
CA TYR A 80 -0.03 13.21 -4.39
C TYR A 80 -1.06 12.70 -5.41
N LYS A 81 -0.68 12.54 -6.69
CA LYS A 81 -1.57 11.99 -7.71
C LYS A 81 -1.80 10.50 -7.47
N GLU A 82 -0.72 9.76 -7.24
CA GLU A 82 -0.79 8.34 -6.88
C GLU A 82 -1.55 8.14 -5.57
N CYS A 83 -1.30 8.98 -4.55
CA CYS A 83 -2.08 8.94 -3.31
C CYS A 83 -3.58 9.18 -3.57
N ARG A 84 -3.96 10.07 -4.50
CA ARG A 84 -5.38 10.29 -4.88
C ARG A 84 -5.99 9.07 -5.56
N ASP A 85 -5.21 8.33 -6.34
CA ASP A 85 -5.68 7.13 -7.03
C ASP A 85 -5.80 5.96 -6.06
N ILE A 86 -4.79 5.74 -5.21
CA ILE A 86 -4.82 4.75 -4.11
C ILE A 86 -6.02 4.99 -3.20
N ARG A 87 -6.27 6.24 -2.82
CA ARG A 87 -7.39 6.63 -1.94
C ARG A 87 -8.74 6.10 -2.40
N LYS A 88 -9.00 6.07 -3.71
CA LYS A 88 -10.30 5.67 -4.28
C LYS A 88 -10.67 4.24 -3.89
N ASP A 89 -9.67 3.37 -3.77
CA ASP A 89 -9.89 1.95 -3.48
C ASP A 89 -9.53 1.60 -2.04
N LEU A 90 -8.48 2.19 -1.48
CA LEU A 90 -8.04 1.91 -0.12
C LEU A 90 -9.12 2.25 0.93
N ASN A 91 -9.85 3.35 0.76
CA ASN A 91 -10.89 3.77 1.72
C ASN A 91 -12.12 2.85 1.74
N LYS A 92 -12.28 1.95 0.76
CA LYS A 92 -13.36 0.95 0.72
C LYS A 92 -13.00 -0.32 1.49
N ILE A 93 -11.75 -0.47 1.93
CA ILE A 93 -11.23 -1.68 2.54
C ILE A 93 -11.33 -1.57 4.06
N GLU A 94 -11.78 -2.64 4.71
CA GLU A 94 -11.80 -2.77 6.16
C GLU A 94 -11.24 -4.14 6.59
N PHE A 95 -10.53 -4.15 7.72
CA PHE A 95 -10.05 -5.36 8.37
C PHE A 95 -10.88 -5.62 9.63
N GLU A 96 -11.44 -6.84 9.74
CA GLU A 96 -12.42 -7.17 10.77
C GLU A 96 -11.80 -7.89 11.98
N GLU A 97 -10.75 -8.69 11.79
CA GLU A 97 -10.32 -9.68 12.80
C GLU A 97 -8.99 -9.36 13.50
N ASP A 98 -8.33 -8.26 13.15
CA ASP A 98 -6.93 -8.01 13.55
C ASP A 98 -6.71 -6.55 13.93
N ASP A 99 -6.75 -6.25 15.23
CA ASP A 99 -6.65 -4.88 15.76
C ASP A 99 -5.34 -4.19 15.36
N PHE A 100 -4.24 -4.93 15.26
CA PHE A 100 -2.95 -4.38 14.86
C PHE A 100 -3.01 -3.92 13.39
N TYR A 101 -3.40 -4.81 12.48
CA TYR A 101 -3.48 -4.45 11.05
C TYR A 101 -4.60 -3.47 10.77
N LYS A 102 -5.69 -3.50 11.54
CA LYS A 102 -6.79 -2.54 11.43
C LYS A 102 -6.32 -1.14 11.79
N THR A 103 -5.61 -0.98 12.91
CA THR A 103 -5.01 0.30 13.29
C THR A 103 -4.05 0.79 12.22
N LYS A 104 -3.16 -0.09 11.73
CA LYS A 104 -2.21 0.27 10.66
C LYS A 104 -2.88 0.62 9.33
N LEU A 105 -3.99 -0.02 9.00
CA LEU A 105 -4.77 0.34 7.81
C LEU A 105 -5.35 1.76 7.95
N GLU A 106 -5.88 2.12 9.11
CA GLU A 106 -6.40 3.47 9.36
C GLU A 106 -5.29 4.53 9.39
N ASP A 107 -4.12 4.23 9.95
CA ASP A 107 -2.94 5.09 9.86
C ASP A 107 -2.53 5.30 8.39
N LEU A 108 -2.47 4.22 7.59
CA LEU A 108 -2.14 4.29 6.18
C LEU A 108 -3.17 5.11 5.39
N LYS A 109 -4.47 4.88 5.60
CA LYS A 109 -5.55 5.68 4.99
C LYS A 109 -5.39 7.14 5.34
N THR A 110 -5.10 7.45 6.60
CA THR A 110 -4.90 8.83 7.08
C THR A 110 -3.71 9.49 6.36
N MET A 111 -2.58 8.80 6.25
CA MET A 111 -1.41 9.28 5.51
C MET A 111 -1.69 9.50 4.02
N ILE A 112 -2.33 8.54 3.36
CA ILE A 112 -2.66 8.61 1.93
C ILE A 112 -3.66 9.75 1.66
N ASN A 113 -4.70 9.87 2.47
CA ASN A 113 -5.70 10.95 2.39
C ASN A 113 -5.03 12.32 2.57
N PHE A 114 -4.18 12.45 3.59
CA PHE A 114 -3.43 13.69 3.84
C PHE A 114 -2.55 14.08 2.65
N CYS A 115 -1.77 13.15 2.11
CA CYS A 115 -0.90 13.42 0.97
C CYS A 115 -1.70 13.79 -0.29
N ALA A 116 -2.81 13.10 -0.53
CA ALA A 116 -3.75 13.37 -1.61
C ALA A 116 -4.35 14.80 -1.53
N ASP A 117 -4.80 15.21 -0.34
CA ASP A 117 -5.50 16.49 -0.14
C ASP A 117 -4.55 17.67 -0.05
N LYS A 118 -3.42 17.52 0.66
CA LYS A 118 -2.42 18.58 0.88
C LYS A 118 -1.36 18.63 -0.21
N ARG A 119 -1.48 17.78 -1.23
CA ARG A 119 -0.53 17.66 -2.35
C ARG A 119 0.91 17.43 -1.88
N ARG A 120 1.07 16.53 -0.90
CA ARG A 120 2.38 16.14 -0.36
C ARG A 120 2.88 14.87 -1.05
N THR A 121 4.20 14.74 -1.12
CA THR A 121 4.87 13.48 -1.46
C THR A 121 4.97 12.63 -0.20
N LEU A 122 4.65 11.35 -0.33
CA LEU A 122 4.86 10.34 0.70
C LEU A 122 6.18 9.61 0.43
N TYR A 123 7.02 9.49 1.45
CA TYR A 123 8.33 8.86 1.36
C TYR A 123 8.31 7.52 2.11
N PHE A 124 9.03 6.53 1.58
CA PHE A 124 9.19 5.20 2.14
C PHE A 124 10.65 5.07 2.59
N TYR A 125 10.89 5.01 3.89
CA TYR A 125 12.21 4.89 4.52
C TYR A 125 12.38 3.55 5.24
#